data_AF-A0A2G3PY24-F1
#
_entry.id   AF-A0A2G3PY24-F1
#
_cell.length_a   1.000
_cell.length_b   1.000
_cell.length_c   1.000
_cell.angle_alpha   90.00
_cell.angle_beta   90.00
_cell.angle_gamma   90.00
#
_symmetry.space_group_name_H-M   'P 1'
#
loop_
_entity.id
_entity.type
_entity.pdbx_description
1 polymer ?
#
loop_
_entity_poly.entity_id
_entity_poly.type
_entity_poly.pdbx_seq_one_letter_code
_entity_poly.pdbx_strand_id
1 'polypeptide(L)'
;MLQTKTKKTITAGMLIGLGLILPYLTSHAFGIPGTILLPMHIPVLVIGLSCGPFYGGIGGLVTPLLSALLTGMPPIYPMLPIMMGELGTYGLVSGLLLHKTKLKGSKRGIYPALLGAMVSGRLIYGVIFSILFFLNNEMKALSVGAAILTGLPGILVQLLVVPPVVIVIGHGIMDRQQLEKGDKMLEEAKKMIKEEVATCIVIKEDRILKAENGRGIQPVIYLYEENCLEDALVVDKIVGKAAAMVLTLGKVKGVYAQTMSKAAKAYLEEQHIEIAYERCIDVINNREGNGICPMERAVMGIDDPSEALETLKETLISLRKMA
;
A
#
# COMPACT_ATOMS: atom_id res chain seq x y z
N MET A 1 3.52 -2.79 -8.46
CA MET A 1 2.51 -2.05 -7.67
C MET A 1 1.17 -2.17 -8.37
N LEU A 2 0.20 -2.86 -7.77
CA LEU A 2 -1.16 -2.94 -8.30
C LEU A 2 -1.98 -1.79 -7.70
N GLN A 3 -2.09 -0.68 -8.43
CA GLN A 3 -2.94 0.45 -8.05
C GLN A 3 -4.32 0.33 -8.70
N THR A 4 -5.37 0.78 -8.00
CA THR A 4 -6.71 0.94 -8.58
C THR A 4 -6.70 2.00 -9.68
N LYS A 5 -7.64 1.89 -10.63
CA LYS A 5 -7.78 2.87 -11.73
C LYS A 5 -7.98 4.30 -11.20
N THR A 6 -8.75 4.47 -10.13
CA THR A 6 -8.98 5.76 -9.47
C THR A 6 -7.69 6.38 -8.96
N LYS A 7 -6.87 5.59 -8.22
CA LYS A 7 -5.61 6.07 -7.66
C LYS A 7 -4.61 6.50 -8.73
N LYS A 8 -4.51 5.73 -9.82
CA LYS A 8 -3.69 6.08 -10.99
C LYS A 8 -4.11 7.40 -11.62
N THR A 9 -5.42 7.60 -11.76
CA THR A 9 -5.99 8.81 -12.36
C THR A 9 -5.70 10.05 -11.51
N ILE A 10 -5.92 9.97 -10.19
CA ILE A 10 -5.62 11.07 -9.26
C ILE A 10 -4.14 11.40 -9.26
N THR A 11 -3.28 10.37 -9.14
CA THR A 11 -1.82 10.56 -9.12
C THR A 11 -1.32 11.19 -10.43
N ALA A 12 -1.83 10.71 -11.58
CA ALA A 12 -1.50 11.29 -12.88
C ALA A 12 -1.96 12.75 -12.97
N GLY A 13 -3.18 13.08 -12.54
CA GLY A 13 -3.70 14.45 -12.52
C GLY A 13 -2.85 15.40 -11.67
N MET A 14 -2.45 14.99 -10.47
CA MET A 14 -1.57 15.78 -9.60
C MET A 14 -0.20 16.02 -10.25
N LEU A 15 0.38 15.00 -10.89
CA LEU A 15 1.67 15.11 -11.58
C LEU A 15 1.59 15.94 -12.87
N ILE A 16 0.46 15.91 -13.59
CA ILE A 16 0.20 16.84 -14.71
C ILE A 16 0.19 18.28 -14.17
N GLY A 17 -0.52 18.54 -13.07
CA GLY A 17 -0.52 19.84 -12.41
C GLY A 17 0.89 20.29 -12.01
N LEU A 18 1.70 19.39 -11.44
CA LEU A 18 3.11 19.66 -11.15
C LEU A 18 3.92 19.95 -12.42
N GLY A 19 3.61 19.28 -13.53
CA GLY A 19 4.19 19.53 -14.85
C GLY A 19 3.86 20.89 -15.45
N LEU A 20 2.78 21.54 -15.01
CA LEU A 20 2.46 22.93 -15.36
C LEU A 20 3.21 23.93 -14.47
N ILE A 21 3.32 23.60 -13.17
CA ILE A 21 3.90 24.49 -12.16
C ILE A 21 5.43 24.55 -12.26
N LEU A 22 6.10 23.39 -12.37
CA LEU A 22 7.57 23.32 -12.36
C LEU A 22 8.24 24.18 -13.44
N PRO A 23 7.82 24.16 -14.72
CA PRO A 23 8.44 24.97 -15.77
C PRO A 23 8.23 26.46 -15.56
N TYR A 24 7.06 26.85 -15.07
CA TYR A 24 6.76 28.22 -14.70
C TYR A 24 7.70 28.69 -13.58
N LEU A 25 7.85 27.88 -12.52
CA LEU A 25 8.78 28.17 -11.42
C LEU A 25 10.24 28.26 -11.89
N THR A 26 10.73 27.30 -12.67
CA THR A 26 12.14 27.33 -13.12
C THR A 26 12.45 28.50 -14.04
N SER A 27 11.49 28.89 -14.89
CA SER A 27 11.68 30.01 -15.83
C SER A 27 11.56 31.38 -15.16
N HIS A 28 10.56 31.59 -14.30
CA HIS A 28 10.29 32.91 -13.71
C HIS A 28 10.99 33.12 -12.36
N ALA A 29 11.15 32.07 -11.53
CA ALA A 29 11.78 32.22 -10.22
C ALA A 29 13.31 32.13 -10.29
N PHE A 30 13.85 31.28 -11.17
CA PHE A 30 15.30 31.06 -11.29
C PHE A 30 15.92 31.62 -12.58
N GLY A 31 15.10 32.07 -13.54
CA GLY A 31 15.58 32.60 -14.82
C GLY A 31 16.24 31.55 -15.72
N ILE A 32 16.05 30.26 -15.44
CA ILE A 32 16.75 29.18 -16.16
C ILE A 32 15.87 28.72 -17.33
N PRO A 33 16.37 28.74 -18.57
CA PRO A 33 15.64 28.25 -19.73
C PRO A 33 15.18 26.79 -19.55
N GLY A 34 13.92 26.52 -19.89
CA GLY A 34 13.32 25.19 -19.80
C GLY A 34 14.03 24.13 -20.67
N THR A 35 14.77 24.55 -21.70
CA THR A 35 15.59 23.69 -22.55
C THR A 35 16.80 23.10 -21.83
N ILE A 36 17.26 23.71 -20.74
CA ILE A 36 18.43 23.26 -19.97
C ILE A 36 18.00 22.25 -18.89
N LEU A 37 17.03 22.62 -18.05
CA LEU A 37 16.59 21.80 -16.90
C LEU A 37 15.52 20.76 -17.24
N LEU A 38 14.85 20.90 -18.38
CA LEU A 38 13.82 19.96 -18.86
C LEU A 38 12.72 19.65 -17.80
N PRO A 39 12.18 20.65 -17.08
CA PRO A 39 11.37 20.45 -15.87
C PRO A 39 10.08 19.64 -16.10
N MET A 40 9.45 19.73 -17.28
CA MET A 40 8.23 18.97 -17.63
C MET A 40 8.45 17.46 -17.76
N HIS A 41 9.69 17.03 -18.02
CA HIS A 41 9.99 15.62 -18.27
C HIS A 41 9.92 14.82 -16.97
N ILE A 42 10.27 15.43 -15.83
CA ILE A 42 10.29 14.76 -14.52
C ILE A 42 8.88 14.26 -14.17
N PRO A 43 7.83 15.10 -14.11
CA PRO A 43 6.49 14.60 -13.77
C PRO A 43 5.98 13.57 -14.79
N VAL A 44 6.21 13.76 -16.09
CA VAL A 44 5.75 12.82 -17.13
C VAL A 44 6.40 11.44 -17.00
N LEU A 45 7.71 11.38 -16.73
CA LEU A 45 8.42 10.14 -16.47
C LEU A 45 7.91 9.45 -15.20
N VAL A 46 7.64 10.22 -14.13
CA VAL A 46 7.05 9.69 -12.90
C VAL A 46 5.64 9.14 -13.17
N ILE A 47 4.81 9.80 -13.98
CA ILE A 47 3.49 9.27 -14.37
C ILE A 47 3.64 7.93 -15.09
N GLY A 48 4.53 7.83 -16.07
CA GLY A 48 4.79 6.58 -16.79
C GLY A 48 5.22 5.45 -15.87
N LEU A 49 6.23 5.71 -15.03
CA LEU A 49 6.81 4.73 -14.11
C LEU A 49 5.83 4.34 -12.97
N SER A 50 5.03 5.26 -12.44
CA SER A 50 4.13 4.98 -11.31
C SER A 50 2.74 4.51 -11.74
N CYS A 51 2.16 5.11 -12.78
CA CYS A 51 0.77 4.88 -13.21
C CYS A 51 0.66 3.91 -14.40
N GLY A 52 1.73 3.73 -15.16
CA GLY A 52 1.83 2.82 -16.31
C GLY A 52 1.68 3.52 -17.66
N PRO A 53 1.80 2.77 -18.77
CA PRO A 53 2.04 3.32 -20.11
C PRO A 53 0.91 4.21 -20.62
N PHE A 54 -0.35 3.82 -20.40
CA PHE A 54 -1.51 4.58 -20.86
C PHE A 54 -1.56 5.98 -20.20
N TYR A 55 -1.43 6.03 -18.88
CA TYR A 55 -1.43 7.29 -18.13
C TYR A 55 -0.20 8.13 -18.45
N GLY A 56 0.97 7.51 -18.60
CA GLY A 56 2.20 8.19 -18.99
C GLY A 56 2.10 8.84 -20.37
N GLY A 57 1.60 8.11 -21.37
CA GLY A 57 1.42 8.65 -22.71
C GLY A 57 0.42 9.81 -22.75
N ILE A 58 -0.74 9.67 -22.11
CA ILE A 58 -1.72 10.76 -21.99
C ILE A 58 -1.11 11.95 -21.24
N GLY A 59 -0.46 11.72 -20.10
CA GLY A 59 0.20 12.77 -19.34
C GLY A 59 1.25 13.52 -20.16
N GLY A 60 2.05 12.79 -20.96
CA GLY A 60 3.06 13.38 -21.83
C GLY A 60 2.50 14.21 -22.98
N LEU A 61 1.33 13.86 -23.51
CA LEU A 61 0.65 14.66 -24.54
C LEU A 61 -0.08 15.87 -23.94
N VAL A 62 -0.81 15.64 -22.85
CA VAL A 62 -1.71 16.63 -22.23
C VAL A 62 -0.93 17.70 -21.48
N THR A 63 0.16 17.36 -20.78
CA THR A 63 0.93 18.33 -19.98
C THR A 63 1.47 19.52 -20.80
N PRO A 64 2.26 19.31 -21.88
CA PRO A 64 2.78 20.42 -22.68
C PRO A 64 1.66 21.17 -23.42
N LEU A 65 0.58 20.48 -23.83
CA LEU A 65 -0.58 21.11 -24.45
C LEU A 65 -1.29 22.08 -23.49
N LEU A 66 -1.58 21.63 -22.27
CA LEU A 66 -2.18 22.48 -21.24
C LEU A 66 -1.24 23.63 -20.86
N SER A 67 0.07 23.37 -20.76
CA SER A 67 1.03 24.44 -20.49
C SER A 67 1.01 25.51 -21.58
N ALA A 68 1.00 25.12 -22.86
CA ALA A 68 0.95 26.06 -23.97
C ALA A 68 -0.33 26.91 -23.94
N LEU A 69 -1.48 26.28 -23.67
CA LEU A 69 -2.76 26.97 -23.57
C LEU A 69 -2.82 27.96 -22.40
N LEU A 70 -2.23 27.62 -21.26
CA LEU A 70 -2.32 28.42 -20.03
C LEU A 70 -1.23 29.49 -19.92
N THR A 71 -0.03 29.22 -20.43
CA THR A 71 1.16 30.06 -20.22
C THR A 71 1.71 30.66 -21.50
N GLY A 72 1.20 30.25 -22.68
CA GLY A 72 1.78 30.59 -23.98
C GLY A 72 3.07 29.82 -24.31
N MET A 73 3.57 28.96 -23.41
CA MET A 73 4.77 28.15 -23.60
C MET A 73 4.49 26.65 -23.42
N PRO A 74 5.03 25.77 -24.28
CA PRO A 74 5.90 26.07 -25.43
C PRO A 74 5.17 26.74 -26.60
N PRO A 75 5.88 27.47 -27.48
CA PRO A 75 5.30 28.02 -28.70
C PRO A 75 4.59 26.94 -29.53
N ILE A 76 3.41 27.27 -30.05
CA ILE A 76 2.56 26.33 -30.82
C ILE A 76 3.32 25.76 -32.02
N TYR A 77 4.16 26.57 -32.67
CA TYR A 77 4.99 26.14 -33.79
C TYR A 77 6.43 26.65 -33.65
N PRO A 78 7.46 25.80 -33.90
CA PRO A 78 7.40 24.35 -34.14
C PRO A 78 7.46 23.50 -32.85
N MET A 79 7.58 24.12 -31.67
CA MET A 79 8.03 23.42 -30.45
C MET A 79 6.96 22.50 -29.83
N LEU A 80 5.69 22.91 -29.80
CA LEU A 80 4.65 22.13 -29.14
C LEU A 80 4.48 20.70 -29.71
N PRO A 81 4.37 20.48 -31.03
CA PRO A 81 4.30 19.13 -31.60
C PRO A 81 5.50 18.25 -31.23
N ILE A 82 6.70 18.83 -31.22
CA ILE A 82 7.94 18.14 -30.85
C ILE A 82 7.88 17.72 -29.37
N MET A 83 7.52 18.64 -28.47
CA MET A 83 7.41 18.36 -27.04
C MET A 83 6.31 17.34 -26.73
N MET A 84 5.15 17.43 -27.37
CA MET A 84 4.07 16.45 -27.22
C MET A 84 4.54 15.05 -27.64
N GLY A 85 5.21 14.93 -28.78
CA GLY A 85 5.75 13.66 -29.25
C GLY A 85 6.82 13.08 -28.32
N GLU A 86 7.78 13.90 -27.90
CA GLU A 86 8.86 13.50 -27.00
C GLU A 86 8.34 13.08 -25.61
N LEU A 87 7.55 13.93 -24.95
CA LEU A 87 7.00 13.66 -23.61
C LEU A 87 5.98 12.53 -23.63
N GLY A 88 5.12 12.47 -24.65
CA GLY A 88 4.21 11.35 -24.87
C GLY A 88 4.98 10.03 -24.97
N THR A 89 6.09 10.02 -25.70
CA THR A 89 6.98 8.86 -25.81
C THR A 89 7.66 8.53 -24.48
N TYR A 90 8.17 9.52 -23.75
CA TYR A 90 8.79 9.31 -22.44
C TYR A 90 7.82 8.61 -21.48
N GLY A 91 6.60 9.14 -21.34
CA GLY A 91 5.59 8.58 -20.44
C GLY A 91 5.12 7.20 -20.87
N LEU A 92 4.91 6.98 -22.17
CA LEU A 92 4.50 5.69 -22.71
C LEU A 92 5.58 4.62 -22.53
N VAL A 93 6.80 4.89 -22.98
CA VAL A 93 7.90 3.92 -23.01
C VAL A 93 8.39 3.60 -21.61
N SER A 94 8.53 4.59 -20.72
CA SER A 94 8.93 4.33 -19.33
C SER A 94 7.92 3.43 -18.60
N GLY A 95 6.62 3.65 -18.84
CA GLY A 95 5.55 2.80 -18.32
C GLY A 95 5.53 1.41 -18.95
N LEU A 96 5.75 1.28 -20.25
CA LEU A 96 5.84 -0.03 -20.92
C LEU A 96 7.01 -0.84 -20.36
N LEU A 97 8.20 -0.24 -20.32
CA LEU A 97 9.42 -0.90 -19.87
C LEU A 97 9.29 -1.36 -18.42
N LEU A 98 8.79 -0.53 -17.50
CA LEU A 98 8.68 -0.93 -16.10
C LEU A 98 7.52 -1.90 -15.81
N HIS A 99 6.36 -1.75 -16.48
CA HIS A 99 5.15 -2.52 -16.12
C HIS A 99 4.89 -3.76 -16.98
N LYS A 100 5.44 -3.83 -18.20
CA LYS A 100 5.19 -4.91 -19.18
C LYS A 100 6.41 -5.80 -19.44
N THR A 101 7.55 -5.53 -18.82
CA THR A 101 8.75 -6.37 -18.94
C THR A 101 9.14 -7.01 -17.61
N LYS A 102 10.24 -7.77 -17.62
CA LYS A 102 10.85 -8.39 -16.43
C LYS A 102 11.35 -7.38 -15.38
N LEU A 103 11.36 -6.09 -15.70
CA LEU A 103 11.76 -5.02 -14.77
C LEU A 103 10.70 -4.76 -13.68
N LYS A 104 9.48 -5.27 -13.86
CA LYS A 104 8.36 -5.09 -12.94
C LYS A 104 8.70 -5.59 -11.54
N GLY A 105 8.57 -4.71 -10.54
CA GLY A 105 8.75 -5.04 -9.12
C GLY A 105 10.19 -4.90 -8.60
N SER A 106 11.17 -4.71 -9.48
CA SER A 106 12.55 -4.44 -9.07
C SER A 106 12.79 -2.93 -8.93
N LYS A 107 13.28 -2.48 -7.76
CA LYS A 107 13.71 -1.07 -7.55
C LYS A 107 14.79 -0.66 -8.56
N ARG A 108 15.67 -1.60 -8.95
CA ARG A 108 16.71 -1.37 -9.97
C ARG A 108 16.14 -1.28 -11.38
N GLY A 109 14.94 -1.83 -11.61
CA GLY A 109 14.27 -1.78 -12.92
C GLY A 109 13.85 -0.38 -13.37
N ILE A 110 13.85 0.59 -12.45
CA ILE A 110 13.52 1.99 -12.74
C ILE A 110 14.56 2.63 -13.67
N TYR A 111 15.86 2.41 -13.41
CA TYR A 111 16.95 2.99 -14.21
C TYR A 111 16.94 2.58 -15.70
N PRO A 112 16.89 1.28 -16.06
CA PRO A 112 16.83 0.88 -17.47
C PRO A 112 15.53 1.32 -18.15
N ALA A 113 14.40 1.36 -17.43
CA ALA A 113 13.15 1.90 -17.98
C ALA A 113 13.24 3.42 -18.26
N LEU A 114 13.88 4.16 -17.36
CA LEU A 114 14.12 5.60 -17.49
C LEU A 114 15.06 5.90 -18.67
N LEU A 115 16.20 5.21 -18.75
CA LEU A 115 17.16 5.37 -19.85
C LEU A 115 16.55 4.99 -21.21
N GLY A 116 15.80 3.88 -21.26
CA GLY A 116 15.12 3.47 -22.49
C GLY A 116 14.12 4.53 -22.96
N ALA A 117 13.33 5.09 -22.04
CA ALA A 117 12.39 6.16 -22.37
C ALA A 117 13.11 7.44 -22.84
N MET A 118 14.22 7.81 -22.19
CA MET A 118 15.02 8.98 -22.56
C MET A 118 15.53 8.88 -23.99
N VAL A 119 16.12 7.74 -24.35
CA VAL A 119 16.61 7.49 -25.72
C VAL A 119 15.46 7.51 -26.71
N SER A 120 14.35 6.79 -26.43
CA SER A 120 13.20 6.73 -27.33
C SER A 120 12.58 8.10 -27.60
N GLY A 121 12.37 8.93 -26.59
CA GLY A 121 11.79 10.26 -26.84
C GLY A 121 12.74 11.21 -27.55
N ARG A 122 14.06 11.10 -27.34
CA ARG A 122 15.04 11.90 -28.11
C ARG A 122 15.07 11.51 -29.59
N LEU A 123 14.86 10.22 -29.90
CA LEU A 123 14.69 9.78 -31.28
C LEU A 123 13.42 10.39 -31.90
N ILE A 124 12.29 10.34 -31.18
CA ILE A 124 11.03 10.94 -31.65
C ILE A 124 11.15 12.47 -31.80
N TYR A 125 11.83 13.15 -30.87
CA TYR A 125 12.16 14.57 -30.98
C TYR A 125 12.87 14.85 -32.31
N GLY A 126 13.95 14.12 -32.61
CA GLY A 126 14.72 14.31 -33.84
C GLY A 126 13.93 14.03 -35.11
N VAL A 127 13.08 12.99 -35.10
CA VAL A 127 12.20 12.65 -36.23
C VAL A 127 11.19 13.77 -36.50
N ILE A 128 10.44 14.20 -35.47
CA ILE A 128 9.43 15.27 -35.63
C ILE A 128 10.09 16.58 -36.03
N PHE A 129 11.22 16.94 -35.40
CA PHE A 129 11.99 18.12 -35.74
C PHE A 129 12.39 18.12 -37.23
N SER A 130 12.92 16.98 -37.71
CA SER A 130 13.35 16.84 -39.12
C SER A 130 12.19 16.98 -40.10
N ILE A 131 11.03 16.36 -39.78
CA ILE A 131 9.82 16.44 -40.62
C ILE A 131 9.31 17.89 -40.72
N LEU A 132 9.14 18.57 -39.59
CA LEU A 132 8.61 19.94 -39.57
C LEU A 132 9.52 20.92 -40.32
N PHE A 133 10.84 20.75 -40.17
CA PHE A 133 11.79 21.63 -40.80
C PHE A 133 11.88 21.42 -42.31
N PHE A 134 11.83 20.16 -42.76
CA PHE A 134 11.70 19.82 -44.18
C PHE A 134 10.49 20.48 -44.84
N LEU A 135 9.34 20.53 -44.14
CA LEU A 135 8.13 21.18 -44.64
C LEU A 135 8.23 22.71 -44.73
N ASN A 136 9.12 23.35 -43.96
CA ASN A 136 9.27 24.82 -43.93
C ASN A 136 10.31 25.36 -44.92
N ASN A 137 11.03 24.51 -45.66
CA ASN A 137 12.17 24.90 -46.50
C ASN A 137 13.26 25.71 -45.77
N GLU A 138 13.26 25.72 -44.44
CA GLU A 138 14.37 26.30 -43.69
C GLU A 138 15.53 25.32 -43.70
N MET A 139 16.74 25.79 -44.01
CA MET A 139 17.97 25.03 -43.83
C MET A 139 18.85 25.79 -42.83
N LYS A 140 18.62 25.57 -41.53
CA LYS A 140 19.56 25.96 -40.48
C LYS A 140 20.13 24.75 -39.77
N ALA A 141 21.45 24.82 -39.61
CA ALA A 141 22.34 23.88 -38.96
C ALA A 141 22.31 23.97 -37.42
N LEU A 142 21.14 24.22 -36.79
CA LEU A 142 21.03 23.90 -35.36
C LEU A 142 20.77 22.40 -35.25
N SER A 143 21.86 21.65 -35.27
CA SER A 143 21.83 20.20 -35.26
C SER A 143 21.08 19.70 -34.02
N VAL A 144 20.34 18.61 -34.17
CA VAL A 144 19.76 17.84 -33.06
C VAL A 144 20.82 17.60 -31.94
N GLY A 145 22.10 17.54 -32.31
CA GLY A 145 23.24 17.47 -31.38
C GLY A 145 23.35 18.65 -30.41
N ALA A 146 23.09 19.88 -30.85
CA ALA A 146 23.09 21.06 -29.96
C ALA A 146 21.95 21.00 -28.93
N ALA A 147 20.78 20.46 -29.30
CA ALA A 147 19.65 20.29 -28.38
C ALA A 147 19.95 19.18 -27.33
N ILE A 148 20.65 18.12 -27.74
CA ILE A 148 21.09 17.06 -26.82
C ILE A 148 22.11 17.60 -25.81
N LEU A 149 23.12 18.34 -26.29
CA LEU A 149 24.17 18.90 -25.43
C LEU A 149 23.60 19.90 -24.41
N THR A 150 22.69 20.78 -24.85
CA THR A 150 22.06 21.76 -23.95
C THR A 150 21.13 21.11 -22.92
N GLY A 151 20.52 19.96 -23.25
CA GLY A 151 19.66 19.20 -22.34
C GLY A 151 20.39 18.25 -21.37
N LEU A 152 21.71 18.08 -21.47
CA LEU A 152 22.48 17.18 -20.59
C LEU A 152 22.30 17.46 -19.09
N PRO A 153 22.32 18.73 -18.61
CA PRO A 153 22.06 19.02 -17.20
C PRO A 153 20.69 18.51 -16.74
N GLY A 154 19.64 18.73 -17.54
CA GLY A 154 18.30 18.21 -17.26
C GLY A 154 18.24 16.68 -17.23
N ILE A 155 18.96 15.98 -18.12
CA ILE A 155 19.05 14.52 -18.11
C ILE A 155 19.69 14.01 -16.80
N LEU A 156 20.77 14.65 -16.34
CA LEU A 156 21.40 14.31 -15.07
C LEU A 156 20.44 14.51 -13.88
N VAL A 157 19.71 15.63 -13.86
CA VAL A 157 18.69 15.88 -12.84
C VAL A 157 17.59 14.82 -12.88
N GLN A 158 17.12 14.43 -14.06
CA GLN A 158 16.12 13.37 -14.18
C GLN A 158 16.61 12.02 -13.63
N LEU A 159 17.85 11.63 -13.94
CA LEU A 159 18.46 10.39 -13.43
C LEU A 159 18.61 10.40 -11.91
N LEU A 160 18.86 11.58 -11.32
CA LEU A 160 19.00 11.74 -9.88
C LEU A 160 17.65 11.78 -9.15
N VAL A 161 16.67 12.52 -9.70
CA VAL A 161 15.43 12.87 -9.00
C VAL A 161 14.31 11.86 -9.24
N VAL A 162 14.16 11.35 -10.46
CA VAL A 162 13.01 10.49 -10.83
C VAL A 162 12.98 9.19 -10.02
N PRO A 163 14.08 8.43 -9.85
CA PRO A 163 14.01 7.14 -9.15
C PRO A 163 13.59 7.25 -7.67
N PRO A 164 14.15 8.15 -6.84
CA PRO A 164 13.69 8.36 -5.47
C PRO A 164 12.19 8.71 -5.39
N VAL A 165 11.71 9.61 -6.26
CA VAL A 165 10.30 10.03 -6.27
C VAL A 165 9.38 8.85 -6.56
N VAL A 166 9.71 8.03 -7.57
CA VAL A 166 8.93 6.82 -7.91
C VAL A 166 8.93 5.81 -6.77
N ILE A 167 10.05 5.66 -6.08
CA ILE A 167 10.18 4.74 -4.93
C ILE A 167 9.32 5.20 -3.74
N VAL A 168 9.31 6.49 -3.42
CA VAL A 168 8.50 7.07 -2.33
C VAL A 168 7.01 6.92 -2.63
N ILE A 169 6.59 7.31 -3.84
CA ILE A 169 5.21 7.10 -4.31
C ILE A 169 4.86 5.61 -4.26
N GLY A 170 5.83 4.73 -4.53
CA GLY A 170 5.64 3.29 -4.47
C GLY A 170 5.38 2.73 -3.07
N HIS A 171 6.23 3.07 -2.09
CA HIS A 171 6.12 2.53 -0.72
C HIS A 171 4.89 3.05 0.01
N GLY A 172 4.63 4.37 -0.02
CA GLY A 172 3.47 4.94 0.67
C GLY A 172 2.13 4.41 0.15
N ILE A 173 2.12 3.87 -1.07
CA ILE A 173 0.95 3.22 -1.66
C ILE A 173 0.78 1.77 -1.20
N MET A 174 1.86 1.03 -0.97
CA MET A 174 1.82 -0.36 -0.49
C MET A 174 1.47 -0.42 0.99
N ASP A 175 2.09 0.41 1.83
CA ASP A 175 1.80 0.44 3.28
C ASP A 175 0.33 0.73 3.55
N ARG A 176 -0.25 1.70 2.82
CA ARG A 176 -1.67 2.04 2.94
C ARG A 176 -2.59 0.90 2.50
N GLN A 177 -2.25 0.19 1.43
CA GLN A 177 -3.05 -0.96 0.97
C GLN A 177 -3.01 -2.11 1.97
N GLN A 178 -1.88 -2.31 2.64
CA GLN A 178 -1.73 -3.35 3.63
C GLN A 178 -2.53 -3.03 4.90
N LEU A 179 -2.47 -1.78 5.37
CA LEU A 179 -3.31 -1.27 6.47
C LEU A 179 -4.81 -1.42 6.14
N GLU A 180 -5.26 -0.96 4.97
CA GLU A 180 -6.66 -1.10 4.53
C GLU A 180 -7.11 -2.57 4.46
N LYS A 181 -6.20 -3.49 4.10
CA LYS A 181 -6.49 -4.92 4.03
C LYS A 181 -6.62 -5.53 5.42
N GLY A 182 -5.72 -5.21 6.34
CA GLY A 182 -5.79 -5.64 7.74
C GLY A 182 -7.09 -5.19 8.42
N ASP A 183 -7.43 -3.91 8.29
CA ASP A 183 -8.67 -3.35 8.84
C ASP A 183 -9.91 -4.06 8.26
N LYS A 184 -9.92 -4.30 6.95
CA LYS A 184 -11.02 -5.01 6.30
C LYS A 184 -11.17 -6.45 6.81
N MET A 185 -10.07 -7.17 7.00
CA MET A 185 -10.11 -8.55 7.51
C MET A 185 -10.61 -8.60 8.96
N LEU A 186 -10.21 -7.63 9.78
CA LEU A 186 -10.72 -7.51 11.14
C LEU A 186 -12.22 -7.24 11.16
N GLU A 187 -12.73 -6.32 10.33
CA GLU A 187 -14.18 -6.06 10.23
C GLU A 187 -14.98 -7.27 9.71
N GLU A 188 -14.42 -8.03 8.76
CA GLU A 188 -15.02 -9.28 8.28
C GLU A 188 -15.10 -10.33 9.40
N ALA A 189 -14.03 -10.50 10.17
CA ALA A 189 -14.01 -11.41 11.31
C ALA A 189 -15.03 -10.99 12.39
N LYS A 190 -15.12 -9.69 12.73
CA LYS A 190 -16.15 -9.17 13.65
C LYS A 190 -17.56 -9.50 13.18
N LYS A 191 -17.81 -9.34 11.88
CA LYS A 191 -19.11 -9.67 11.27
C LYS A 191 -19.42 -11.17 11.41
N MET A 192 -18.45 -12.05 11.12
CA MET A 192 -18.62 -13.51 11.28
C MET A 192 -18.94 -13.91 12.72
N ILE A 193 -18.30 -13.28 13.71
CA ILE A 193 -18.62 -13.50 15.14
C ILE A 193 -20.04 -13.05 15.45
N LYS A 194 -20.43 -11.85 14.97
CA LYS A 194 -21.76 -11.26 15.22
C LYS A 194 -22.90 -12.05 14.56
N GLU A 195 -22.67 -12.62 13.39
CA GLU A 195 -23.61 -13.49 12.67
C GLU A 195 -23.58 -14.94 13.17
N GLU A 196 -22.82 -15.23 14.23
CA GLU A 196 -22.66 -16.56 14.86
C GLU A 196 -22.14 -17.66 13.92
N VAL A 197 -21.47 -17.27 12.84
CA VAL A 197 -20.83 -18.18 11.89
C VAL A 197 -19.60 -18.84 12.53
N ALA A 198 -18.87 -18.10 13.36
CA ALA A 198 -17.74 -18.58 14.13
C ALA A 198 -17.77 -17.99 15.56
N THR A 199 -17.04 -18.60 16.49
CA THR A 199 -16.88 -18.11 17.86
C THR A 199 -15.45 -17.65 18.17
N CYS A 200 -14.45 -18.15 17.44
CA CYS A 200 -13.06 -17.69 17.53
C CYS A 200 -12.41 -17.75 16.14
N ILE A 201 -11.73 -16.66 15.74
CA ILE A 201 -11.13 -16.49 14.42
C ILE A 201 -9.67 -16.06 14.59
N VAL A 202 -8.77 -16.64 13.81
CA VAL A 202 -7.35 -16.30 13.78
C VAL A 202 -7.03 -15.56 12.50
N ILE A 203 -6.51 -14.33 12.62
CA ILE A 203 -6.03 -13.51 11.52
C ILE A 203 -4.50 -13.49 11.57
N LYS A 204 -3.85 -13.86 10.46
CA LYS A 204 -2.39 -13.84 10.32
C LYS A 204 -2.03 -13.40 8.90
N GLU A 205 -1.08 -12.47 8.76
CA GLU A 205 -0.66 -11.92 7.44
C GLU A 205 -1.83 -11.34 6.61
N ASP A 206 -2.73 -10.56 7.24
CA ASP A 206 -3.87 -9.92 6.58
C ASP A 206 -4.80 -10.91 5.84
N ARG A 207 -5.02 -12.08 6.44
CA ARG A 207 -6.01 -13.09 6.03
C ARG A 207 -6.53 -13.86 7.24
N ILE A 208 -7.77 -14.36 7.13
CA ILE A 208 -8.31 -15.33 8.09
C ILE A 208 -7.61 -16.67 7.84
N LEU A 209 -6.80 -17.10 8.81
CA LEU A 209 -6.09 -18.38 8.77
C LEU A 209 -7.03 -19.53 9.14
N LYS A 210 -7.83 -19.33 10.19
CA LYS A 210 -8.75 -20.34 10.71
C LYS A 210 -9.94 -19.67 11.40
N ALA A 211 -11.10 -20.29 11.30
CA ALA A 211 -12.33 -19.83 11.95
C ALA A 211 -12.99 -21.05 12.58
N GLU A 212 -13.12 -21.03 13.90
CA GLU A 212 -13.63 -22.14 14.69
C GLU A 212 -14.99 -21.79 15.27
N ASN A 213 -15.85 -22.81 15.32
CA ASN A 213 -17.13 -22.73 15.99
C ASN A 213 -17.17 -23.79 17.08
N GLY A 214 -17.50 -23.38 18.29
CA GLY A 214 -17.50 -24.25 19.45
C GLY A 214 -17.94 -23.50 20.70
N ARG A 215 -17.99 -24.23 21.82
CA ARG A 215 -18.55 -23.71 23.06
C ARG A 215 -17.49 -23.50 24.13
N GLY A 216 -17.63 -22.40 24.87
CA GLY A 216 -16.68 -22.05 25.93
C GLY A 216 -15.28 -21.85 25.35
N ILE A 217 -14.26 -22.32 26.07
CA ILE A 217 -12.85 -22.15 25.69
C ILE A 217 -12.34 -23.18 24.66
N GLN A 218 -13.17 -24.15 24.26
CA GLN A 218 -12.73 -25.23 23.36
C GLN A 218 -12.12 -24.72 22.03
N PRO A 219 -12.68 -23.71 21.35
CA PRO A 219 -12.08 -23.17 20.12
C PRO A 219 -10.65 -22.67 20.33
N VAL A 220 -10.41 -21.96 21.44
CA VAL A 220 -9.10 -21.38 21.76
C VAL A 220 -8.06 -22.48 22.03
N ILE A 221 -8.42 -23.51 22.81
CA ILE A 221 -7.52 -24.65 23.09
C ILE A 221 -7.19 -25.40 21.80
N TYR A 222 -8.18 -25.64 20.94
CA TYR A 222 -7.95 -26.31 19.66
C TYR A 222 -6.99 -25.50 18.77
N LEU A 223 -7.20 -24.18 18.67
CA LEU A 223 -6.31 -23.31 17.90
C LEU A 223 -4.88 -23.25 18.45
N TYR A 224 -4.73 -23.35 19.78
CA TYR A 224 -3.42 -23.48 20.42
C TYR A 224 -2.75 -24.80 20.06
N GLU A 225 -3.44 -25.93 20.16
CA GLU A 225 -2.91 -27.26 19.84
C GLU A 225 -2.52 -27.40 18.37
N GLU A 226 -3.21 -26.70 17.49
CA GLU A 226 -2.92 -26.61 16.05
C GLU A 226 -1.78 -25.64 15.72
N ASN A 227 -1.11 -25.04 16.73
CA ASN A 227 -0.02 -24.08 16.56
C ASN A 227 -0.35 -22.88 15.66
N CYS A 228 -1.61 -22.44 15.68
CA CYS A 228 -2.09 -21.36 14.80
C CYS A 228 -1.98 -19.95 15.42
N LEU A 229 -1.65 -19.85 16.71
CA LEU A 229 -1.79 -18.61 17.49
C LEU A 229 -0.58 -17.67 17.45
N GLU A 230 0.62 -18.20 17.17
CA GLU A 230 1.86 -17.41 17.26
C GLU A 230 1.84 -16.24 16.28
N ASP A 231 2.11 -15.02 16.77
CA ASP A 231 2.09 -13.76 16.01
C ASP A 231 0.78 -13.50 15.26
N ALA A 232 -0.34 -14.02 15.77
CA ALA A 232 -1.67 -13.83 15.18
C ALA A 232 -2.51 -12.80 15.95
N LEU A 233 -3.43 -12.15 15.25
CA LEU A 233 -4.53 -11.40 15.84
C LEU A 233 -5.73 -12.35 15.99
N VAL A 234 -6.19 -12.55 17.22
CA VAL A 234 -7.34 -13.42 17.52
C VAL A 234 -8.59 -12.58 17.73
N VAL A 235 -9.69 -12.98 17.09
CA VAL A 235 -11.01 -12.34 17.21
C VAL A 235 -11.97 -13.36 17.83
N ASP A 236 -12.40 -13.14 19.07
CA ASP A 236 -13.23 -14.08 19.83
C ASP A 236 -14.54 -13.42 20.29
N LYS A 237 -15.61 -14.21 20.40
CA LYS A 237 -16.90 -13.76 20.93
C LYS A 237 -16.79 -13.39 22.41
N ILE A 238 -16.12 -14.19 23.22
CA ILE A 238 -16.04 -13.98 24.68
C ILE A 238 -14.65 -14.34 25.20
N VAL A 239 -13.92 -13.35 25.70
CA VAL A 239 -12.58 -13.52 26.28
C VAL A 239 -12.62 -13.32 27.80
N GLY A 240 -12.49 -14.44 28.53
CA GLY A 240 -12.27 -14.46 29.97
C GLY A 240 -10.80 -14.70 30.34
N LYS A 241 -10.44 -14.61 31.64
CA LYS A 241 -9.06 -14.87 32.10
C LYS A 241 -8.56 -16.24 31.60
N ALA A 242 -9.42 -17.26 31.61
CA ALA A 242 -9.11 -18.58 31.08
C ALA A 242 -8.66 -18.56 29.61
N ALA A 243 -9.42 -17.90 28.73
CA ALA A 243 -9.06 -17.79 27.32
C ALA A 243 -7.80 -16.95 27.13
N ALA A 244 -7.67 -15.85 27.87
CA ALA A 244 -6.51 -14.98 27.85
C ALA A 244 -5.20 -15.71 28.17
N MET A 245 -5.20 -16.61 29.16
CA MET A 245 -4.02 -17.40 29.51
C MET A 245 -3.60 -18.35 28.38
N VAL A 246 -4.55 -19.03 27.73
CA VAL A 246 -4.26 -19.90 26.57
C VAL A 246 -3.78 -19.08 25.37
N LEU A 247 -4.35 -17.91 25.13
CA LEU A 247 -3.90 -17.00 24.07
C LEU A 247 -2.46 -16.49 24.34
N THR A 248 -2.13 -16.22 25.60
CA THR A 248 -0.78 -15.81 26.02
C THR A 248 0.23 -16.94 25.79
N LEU A 249 -0.10 -18.19 26.15
CA LEU A 249 0.71 -19.37 25.80
C LEU A 249 0.95 -19.47 24.30
N GLY A 250 -0.10 -19.20 23.51
CA GLY A 250 -0.05 -19.20 22.07
C GLY A 250 0.80 -18.08 21.45
N LYS A 251 1.34 -17.14 22.25
CA LYS A 251 2.11 -15.97 21.80
C LYS A 251 1.38 -15.14 20.75
N VAL A 252 0.10 -14.89 20.99
CA VAL A 252 -0.70 -14.03 20.11
C VAL A 252 -0.13 -12.61 20.09
N LYS A 253 -0.24 -11.96 18.94
CA LYS A 253 0.12 -10.55 18.78
C LYS A 253 -0.92 -9.63 19.43
N GLY A 254 -2.19 -10.00 19.31
CA GLY A 254 -3.29 -9.20 19.84
C GLY A 254 -4.61 -9.96 19.89
N VAL A 255 -5.56 -9.41 20.64
CA VAL A 255 -6.88 -10.00 20.88
C VAL A 255 -7.98 -8.95 20.70
N TYR A 256 -8.94 -9.24 19.84
CA TYR A 256 -10.24 -8.58 19.81
C TYR A 256 -11.29 -9.48 20.47
N ALA A 257 -12.07 -8.91 21.39
CA ALA A 257 -13.18 -9.61 22.02
C ALA A 257 -14.50 -8.86 21.81
N GLN A 258 -15.57 -9.54 21.36
CA GLN A 258 -16.89 -8.91 21.43
C GLN A 258 -17.27 -8.62 22.90
N THR A 259 -17.01 -9.56 23.81
CA THR A 259 -17.14 -9.36 25.26
C THR A 259 -15.87 -9.78 25.98
N MET A 260 -15.31 -8.92 26.84
CA MET A 260 -14.12 -9.21 27.63
C MET A 260 -14.40 -9.08 29.14
N SER A 261 -13.89 -9.98 29.98
CA SER A 261 -13.97 -9.78 31.43
C SER A 261 -12.88 -8.84 31.95
N LYS A 262 -13.13 -8.16 33.07
CA LYS A 262 -12.13 -7.29 33.73
C LYS A 262 -10.86 -8.06 34.09
N ALA A 263 -11.02 -9.32 34.54
CA ALA A 263 -9.89 -10.19 34.84
C ALA A 263 -9.05 -10.52 33.58
N ALA A 264 -9.70 -10.79 32.45
CA ALA A 264 -9.01 -11.02 31.18
C ALA A 264 -8.25 -9.77 30.71
N LYS A 265 -8.90 -8.61 30.79
CA LYS A 265 -8.31 -7.32 30.44
C LYS A 265 -7.04 -7.05 31.23
N ALA A 266 -7.12 -7.09 32.55
CA ALA A 266 -5.99 -6.81 33.44
C ALA A 266 -4.82 -7.76 33.16
N TYR A 267 -5.13 -9.05 33.00
CA TYR A 267 -4.13 -10.06 32.69
C TYR A 267 -3.44 -9.83 31.32
N LEU A 268 -4.19 -9.57 30.24
CA LEU A 268 -3.60 -9.34 28.92
C LEU A 268 -2.77 -8.05 28.86
N GLU A 269 -3.20 -6.99 29.56
CA GLU A 269 -2.43 -5.74 29.68
C GLU A 269 -1.10 -5.96 30.40
N GLU A 270 -1.10 -6.76 31.47
CA GLU A 270 0.12 -7.14 32.20
C GLU A 270 1.08 -7.96 31.32
N GLN A 271 0.54 -8.80 30.43
CA GLN A 271 1.33 -9.57 29.46
C GLN A 271 1.75 -8.76 28.21
N HIS A 272 1.45 -7.45 28.16
CA HIS A 272 1.74 -6.55 27.04
C HIS A 272 1.14 -7.00 25.69
N ILE A 273 -0.02 -7.66 25.72
CA ILE A 273 -0.75 -8.08 24.51
C ILE A 273 -1.70 -6.96 24.09
N GLU A 274 -1.73 -6.62 22.80
CA GLU A 274 -2.67 -5.62 22.27
C GLU A 274 -4.11 -6.12 22.42
N ILE A 275 -4.97 -5.30 23.03
CA ILE A 275 -6.38 -5.66 23.25
C ILE A 275 -7.36 -4.65 22.65
N ALA A 276 -8.48 -5.16 22.15
CA ALA A 276 -9.63 -4.37 21.76
C ALA A 276 -10.91 -5.13 22.13
N TYR A 277 -11.98 -4.41 22.48
CA TYR A 277 -13.25 -5.04 22.83
C TYR A 277 -14.46 -4.14 22.60
N GLU A 278 -15.65 -4.73 22.37
CA GLU A 278 -16.91 -3.96 22.30
C GLU A 278 -17.48 -3.69 23.68
N ARG A 279 -17.46 -4.69 24.56
CA ARG A 279 -17.96 -4.58 25.93
C ARG A 279 -17.00 -5.22 26.92
N CYS A 280 -16.78 -4.53 28.04
CA CYS A 280 -16.06 -5.07 29.20
C CYS A 280 -17.05 -5.31 30.35
N ILE A 281 -17.02 -6.50 30.95
CA ILE A 281 -17.92 -6.93 32.04
C ILE A 281 -17.12 -7.37 33.26
N ASP A 282 -17.73 -7.37 34.44
CA ASP A 282 -17.05 -7.77 35.68
C ASP A 282 -16.68 -9.26 35.66
N VAL A 283 -17.63 -10.14 35.32
CA VAL A 283 -17.47 -11.59 35.37
C VAL A 283 -18.24 -12.25 34.22
N ILE A 284 -17.71 -13.33 33.63
CA ILE A 284 -18.46 -14.16 32.67
C ILE A 284 -19.32 -15.14 33.47
N ASN A 285 -20.62 -15.05 33.28
CA ASN A 285 -21.56 -15.96 33.90
C ASN A 285 -21.56 -17.33 33.19
N ASN A 286 -21.91 -18.37 33.93
CA ASN A 286 -22.21 -19.67 33.38
C ASN A 286 -23.47 -19.61 32.51
N ARG A 287 -23.75 -20.70 31.79
CA ARG A 287 -24.88 -20.76 30.84
C ARG A 287 -26.25 -20.65 31.53
N GLU A 288 -26.34 -21.07 32.78
CA GLU A 288 -27.57 -21.00 33.59
C GLU A 288 -27.81 -19.58 34.16
N GLY A 289 -26.82 -18.69 34.07
CA GLY A 289 -26.90 -17.32 34.58
C GLY A 289 -26.92 -17.23 36.12
N ASN A 290 -26.68 -18.32 36.83
CA ASN A 290 -26.79 -18.40 38.30
C ASN A 290 -25.42 -18.32 39.02
N GLY A 291 -24.31 -18.20 38.28
CA GLY A 291 -22.99 -18.11 38.87
C GLY A 291 -21.86 -17.91 37.86
N ILE A 292 -20.62 -17.89 38.35
CA ILE A 292 -19.41 -17.67 37.56
C ILE A 292 -19.17 -18.84 36.59
N CYS A 293 -18.70 -18.55 35.38
CA CYS A 293 -18.25 -19.54 34.41
C CYS A 293 -17.26 -20.52 35.07
N PRO A 294 -17.48 -21.84 34.99
CA PRO A 294 -16.57 -22.83 35.58
C PRO A 294 -15.12 -22.67 35.12
N MET A 295 -14.91 -22.28 33.86
CA MET A 295 -13.57 -22.08 33.30
C MET A 295 -12.87 -20.85 33.90
N GLU A 296 -13.57 -19.73 34.11
CA GLU A 296 -12.97 -18.57 34.78
C GLU A 296 -12.69 -18.84 36.26
N ARG A 297 -13.59 -19.55 36.93
CA ARG A 297 -13.40 -19.92 38.33
C ARG A 297 -12.18 -20.81 38.53
N ALA A 298 -11.92 -21.75 37.61
CA ALA A 298 -10.79 -22.67 37.68
C ALA A 298 -9.44 -21.96 37.65
N VAL A 299 -9.33 -20.80 37.00
CA VAL A 299 -8.07 -20.07 36.82
C VAL A 299 -7.97 -18.78 37.65
N MET A 300 -8.91 -18.55 38.56
CA MET A 300 -9.00 -17.26 39.27
C MET A 300 -7.71 -16.94 40.04
N GLY A 301 -7.11 -17.94 40.68
CA GLY A 301 -5.85 -17.82 41.42
C GLY A 301 -4.63 -18.40 40.71
N ILE A 302 -4.70 -18.68 39.41
CA ILE A 302 -3.56 -19.17 38.63
C ILE A 302 -2.97 -18.01 37.84
N ASP A 303 -1.65 -17.87 37.89
CA ASP A 303 -0.90 -16.85 37.15
C ASP A 303 -0.01 -17.48 36.06
N ASP A 304 0.44 -18.73 36.22
CA ASP A 304 1.19 -19.43 35.18
C ASP A 304 0.26 -19.89 34.04
N PRO A 305 0.52 -19.47 32.79
CA PRO A 305 -0.28 -19.88 31.65
C PRO A 305 -0.31 -21.40 31.42
N SER A 306 0.81 -22.10 31.63
CA SER A 306 0.95 -23.54 31.36
C SER A 306 0.12 -24.37 32.34
N GLU A 307 0.22 -24.03 33.63
CA GLU A 307 -0.60 -24.60 34.70
C GLU A 307 -2.10 -24.37 34.44
N ALA A 308 -2.46 -23.18 33.95
CA ALA A 308 -3.83 -22.88 33.61
C ALA A 308 -4.36 -23.78 32.48
N LEU A 309 -3.56 -24.04 31.42
CA LEU A 309 -3.97 -24.92 30.33
C LEU A 309 -4.28 -26.34 30.81
N GLU A 310 -3.44 -26.91 31.67
CA GLU A 310 -3.65 -28.24 32.27
C GLU A 310 -4.96 -28.26 33.07
N THR A 311 -5.12 -27.30 33.98
CA THR A 311 -6.33 -27.15 34.82
C THR A 311 -7.60 -26.99 33.98
N LEU A 312 -7.54 -26.23 32.90
CA LEU A 312 -8.67 -26.00 31.99
C LEU A 312 -9.05 -27.28 31.23
N LYS A 313 -8.06 -28.08 30.80
CA LYS A 313 -8.30 -29.38 30.15
C LYS A 313 -8.98 -30.36 31.10
N GLU A 314 -8.53 -30.46 32.34
CA GLU A 314 -9.14 -31.29 33.38
C GLU A 314 -10.59 -30.87 33.67
N THR A 315 -10.80 -29.55 33.82
CA THR A 315 -12.13 -28.97 34.05
C THR A 315 -13.09 -29.32 32.90
N LEU A 316 -12.63 -29.26 31.64
CA LEU A 316 -13.44 -29.68 30.47
C LEU A 316 -13.82 -31.16 30.52
N ILE A 317 -12.90 -32.04 30.93
CA ILE A 317 -13.17 -33.48 31.06
C ILE A 317 -14.23 -33.72 32.14
N SER A 318 -14.11 -33.05 33.29
CA SER A 318 -15.11 -33.14 34.37
C SER A 318 -16.50 -32.71 33.90
N LEU A 319 -16.59 -31.57 33.22
CA LEU A 319 -17.87 -31.03 32.74
C LEU A 319 -18.52 -31.93 31.67
N ARG A 320 -17.73 -32.61 30.83
CA ARG A 320 -18.25 -33.58 29.86
C ARG A 320 -18.81 -34.84 30.50
N LYS A 321 -18.28 -35.27 31.65
CA LYS A 321 -18.80 -36.43 32.39
C LYS A 321 -20.12 -36.14 33.12
N MET A 322 -20.45 -34.87 33.34
CA MET A 322 -21.64 -34.42 34.06
C MET A 322 -22.79 -34.01 33.13
N ALA A 323 -22.56 -33.95 31.81
CA ALA A 323 -23.52 -33.54 30.79
C ALA A 323 -24.08 -34.75 30.04
#